data_AF-A0A1M5KWI5-F1
#
_entry.id   AF-A0A1M5KWI5-F1
#
_cell.length_a   1.000
_cell.length_b   1.000
_cell.length_c   1.000
_cell.angle_alpha   90.00
_cell.angle_beta   90.00
_cell.angle_gamma   90.00
#
_symmetry.space_group_name_H-M   'P 1'
#
loop_
_entity.id
_entity.type
_entity.pdbx_description
1 polymer ?
#
loop_
_entity_poly.entity_id
_entity_poly.type
_entity_poly.pdbx_seq_one_letter_code
_entity_poly.pdbx_strand_id
1 'polypeptide(L)'
;MSSQISKRKENGLMKGFEKEYTQWIQQNILEEKNPRRRELLEKGLGHGTVQFLKYIWFPVVGNFDHLYPEWEVRDLNNGYRYLDLAYMPGGVKGCIEIQGFGPHARDISVARFKDLCWRHSLLALDNWTILPIAYLSIIDEPKNVSNLSCPSSVNLSQQTLLHQI
;
A
#
# COMPACT_ATOMS: atom_id res chain seq x y z
N MET A 1 13.41 -6.18 33.77
CA MET A 1 13.21 -7.39 32.94
C MET A 1 12.28 -7.16 31.73
N SER A 2 11.22 -6.33 31.84
CA SER A 2 10.25 -6.11 30.74
C SER A 2 10.84 -5.48 29.46
N SER A 3 11.77 -4.52 29.56
CA SER A 3 12.32 -3.82 28.37
C SER A 3 13.25 -4.67 27.51
N GLN A 4 13.98 -5.63 28.09
CA GLN A 4 14.86 -6.53 27.33
C GLN A 4 14.07 -7.56 26.52
N ILE A 5 12.91 -7.99 27.01
CA ILE A 5 12.01 -8.92 26.30
C ILE A 5 11.35 -8.20 25.11
N SER A 6 10.91 -6.95 25.30
CA SER A 6 10.34 -6.13 24.21
C SER A 6 11.35 -5.91 23.08
N LYS A 7 12.59 -5.52 23.41
CA LYS A 7 13.66 -5.32 22.42
C LYS A 7 14.04 -6.61 21.68
N ARG A 8 14.03 -7.76 22.35
CA ARG A 8 14.29 -9.06 21.69
C ARG A 8 13.17 -9.44 20.73
N LYS A 9 11.91 -9.23 21.09
CA LYS A 9 10.76 -9.46 20.21
C LYS A 9 10.79 -8.54 18.99
N GLU A 10 11.08 -7.26 19.21
CA GLU A 10 11.24 -6.26 18.14
C GLU A 10 12.36 -6.66 17.17
N ASN A 11 13.54 -7.01 17.68
CA ASN A 11 14.66 -7.48 16.85
C ASN A 11 14.32 -8.77 16.07
N GLY A 12 13.56 -9.69 16.66
CA GLY A 12 13.09 -10.89 15.99
C GLY A 12 12.12 -10.57 14.85
N LEU A 13 11.17 -9.67 15.09
CA LEU A 13 10.21 -9.21 14.09
C LEU A 13 10.91 -8.49 12.93
N MET A 14 11.91 -7.65 13.22
CA MET A 14 12.68 -6.94 12.19
C MET A 14 13.46 -7.91 11.29
N LYS A 15 14.10 -8.93 11.87
CA LYS A 15 14.77 -9.97 11.07
C LYS A 15 13.79 -10.78 10.22
N GLY A 16 12.59 -11.06 10.76
CA GLY A 16 11.52 -11.71 10.01
C GLY A 16 11.08 -10.87 8.80
N PHE A 17 10.85 -9.57 9.03
CA PHE A 17 10.47 -8.63 8.00
C PHE A 17 11.50 -8.55 6.87
N GLU A 18 12.78 -8.33 7.19
CA GLU A 18 13.82 -8.16 6.16
C GLU A 18 13.95 -9.37 5.24
N LYS A 19 13.88 -10.58 5.81
CA LYS A 19 13.89 -11.82 5.05
C LYS A 19 12.66 -11.92 4.14
N GLU A 20 11.47 -11.75 4.70
CA GLU A 20 10.21 -11.90 3.96
C GLU A 20 10.08 -10.85 2.86
N TYR A 21 10.44 -9.60 3.16
CA TYR A 21 10.41 -8.49 2.21
C TYR A 21 11.35 -8.73 1.03
N THR A 22 12.58 -9.20 1.31
CA THR A 22 13.56 -9.49 0.26
C THR A 22 13.04 -10.60 -0.66
N GLN A 23 12.51 -11.68 -0.08
CA GLN A 23 11.96 -12.79 -0.85
C GLN A 23 10.75 -12.34 -1.68
N TRP A 24 9.83 -11.58 -1.08
CA TRP A 24 8.62 -11.08 -1.73
C TRP A 24 8.91 -10.14 -2.90
N ILE A 25 9.85 -9.19 -2.74
CA ILE A 25 10.26 -8.30 -3.84
C ILE A 25 10.95 -9.08 -4.97
N GLN A 26 11.87 -10.00 -4.64
CA GLN A 26 12.54 -10.80 -5.65
C GLN A 26 11.55 -11.65 -6.44
N GLN A 27 10.57 -12.26 -5.78
CA GLN A 27 9.53 -13.03 -6.45
C GLN A 27 8.73 -12.15 -7.42
N ASN A 28 8.29 -10.96 -6.98
CA ASN A 28 7.56 -10.02 -7.83
C ASN A 28 8.38 -9.58 -9.05
N ILE A 29 9.68 -9.32 -8.90
CA ILE A 29 10.56 -8.96 -10.02
C ILE A 29 10.70 -10.12 -11.03
N LEU A 30 10.93 -11.34 -10.53
CA LEU A 30 11.15 -12.52 -11.37
C LEU A 30 9.91 -12.92 -12.16
N GLU A 31 8.72 -12.80 -11.55
CA GLU A 31 7.45 -13.18 -12.17
C GLU A 31 6.85 -12.10 -13.07
N GLU A 32 7.24 -10.83 -12.90
CA GLU A 32 6.66 -9.72 -13.66
C GLU A 32 7.01 -9.82 -15.15
N LYS A 33 6.00 -9.82 -16.02
CA LYS A 33 6.13 -9.88 -17.49
C LYS A 33 6.14 -8.49 -18.13
N ASN A 34 5.55 -7.50 -17.49
CA ASN A 34 5.52 -6.11 -17.92
C ASN A 34 6.86 -5.44 -17.61
N PRO A 35 7.63 -5.05 -18.64
CA PRO A 35 8.96 -4.47 -18.43
C PRO A 35 8.94 -3.16 -17.66
N ARG A 36 7.86 -2.36 -17.75
CA ARG A 36 7.77 -1.08 -17.03
C ARG A 36 7.56 -1.27 -15.53
N ARG A 37 6.63 -2.14 -15.15
CA ARG A 37 6.44 -2.51 -13.74
C ARG A 37 7.70 -3.17 -13.17
N ARG A 38 8.36 -4.05 -13.95
CA ARG A 38 9.62 -4.68 -13.53
C ARG A 38 10.70 -3.64 -13.22
N GLU A 39 10.88 -2.64 -14.09
CA GLU A 39 11.86 -1.56 -13.88
C GLU A 39 11.56 -0.77 -12.59
N LEU A 40 10.30 -0.52 -12.26
CA LEU A 40 9.91 0.14 -11.00
C LEU A 40 10.29 -0.72 -9.78
N LEU A 41 10.00 -2.02 -9.84
CA LEU A 41 10.34 -2.95 -8.77
C LEU A 41 11.86 -3.08 -8.57
N GLU A 42 12.64 -3.10 -9.65
CA GLU A 42 14.10 -3.15 -9.61
C GLU A 42 14.72 -1.89 -8.99
N LYS A 43 14.11 -0.71 -9.17
CA LYS A 43 14.51 0.53 -8.49
C LYS A 43 14.25 0.49 -6.99
N GLY A 44 13.33 -0.37 -6.56
CA GLY A 44 12.91 -0.52 -5.18
C GLY A 44 11.74 0.41 -4.82
N LEU A 45 11.00 0.00 -3.79
CA LEU A 45 9.82 0.73 -3.35
C LEU A 45 10.17 2.06 -2.68
N GLY A 46 9.25 3.02 -2.78
CA GLY A 46 9.35 4.28 -2.06
C GLY A 46 9.53 4.10 -0.56
N HIS A 47 10.27 5.02 0.07
CA HIS A 47 10.56 4.96 1.50
C HIS A 47 9.29 4.81 2.35
N GLY A 48 8.24 5.59 2.06
CA GLY A 48 6.97 5.53 2.78
C GLY A 48 6.31 4.15 2.71
N THR A 49 6.32 3.52 1.55
CA THR A 49 5.81 2.16 1.33
C THR A 49 6.59 1.15 2.16
N VAL A 50 7.93 1.23 2.17
CA VAL A 50 8.76 0.34 3.01
C VAL A 50 8.49 0.56 4.49
N GLN A 51 8.34 1.80 4.96
CA GLN A 51 7.98 2.09 6.37
C GLN A 51 6.61 1.51 6.72
N PHE A 52 5.61 1.67 5.84
CA PHE A 52 4.29 1.06 6.03
C PHE A 52 4.38 -0.45 6.16
N LEU A 53 5.08 -1.12 5.23
CA LEU A 53 5.23 -2.56 5.24
C LEU A 53 5.90 -3.05 6.53
N LYS A 54 6.95 -2.34 6.96
CA LYS A 54 7.77 -2.70 8.13
C LYS A 54 7.06 -2.50 9.46
N TYR A 55 6.40 -1.37 9.64
CA TYR A 55 5.87 -0.97 10.96
C TYR A 55 4.37 -1.21 11.10
N ILE A 56 3.64 -1.34 10.00
CA ILE A 56 2.19 -1.50 10.02
C ILE A 56 1.80 -2.87 9.45
N TRP A 57 2.08 -3.13 8.17
CA TRP A 57 1.53 -4.30 7.49
C TRP A 57 2.06 -5.60 8.07
N PHE A 58 3.39 -5.80 8.06
CA PHE A 58 4.00 -7.05 8.48
C PHE A 58 3.74 -7.39 9.96
N PRO A 59 3.79 -6.43 10.91
CA PRO A 59 3.41 -6.70 12.30
C PRO A 59 1.94 -7.09 12.49
N VAL A 60 1.03 -6.61 11.62
CA VAL A 60 -0.42 -6.87 11.72
C VAL A 60 -0.82 -8.15 10.98
N VAL A 61 -0.30 -8.36 9.78
CA VAL A 61 -0.72 -9.44 8.86
C VAL A 61 0.24 -10.64 8.93
N GLY A 62 1.54 -10.40 9.14
CA GLY A 62 2.56 -11.44 9.28
C GLY A 62 3.14 -12.01 7.97
N ASN A 63 2.60 -11.64 6.81
CA ASN A 63 3.08 -12.04 5.49
C ASN A 63 2.71 -10.96 4.43
N PHE A 64 3.07 -11.21 3.17
CA PHE A 64 2.72 -10.36 2.01
C PHE A 64 1.81 -11.09 1.00
N ASP A 65 1.07 -12.10 1.45
CA ASP A 65 0.19 -12.87 0.58
C ASP A 65 -0.86 -11.95 -0.06
N HIS A 66 -1.08 -12.13 -1.36
CA HIS A 66 -1.99 -11.30 -2.17
C HIS A 66 -1.66 -9.81 -2.20
N LEU A 67 -0.49 -9.39 -1.73
CA LEU A 67 -0.01 -8.02 -1.78
C LEU A 67 0.97 -7.85 -2.94
N TYR A 68 0.70 -6.88 -3.80
CA TYR A 68 1.45 -6.62 -5.02
C TYR A 68 1.94 -5.17 -5.02
N PRO A 69 3.26 -4.92 -5.04
CA PRO A 69 3.78 -3.56 -5.06
C PRO A 69 3.76 -2.96 -6.46
N GLU A 70 3.71 -1.62 -6.58
CA GLU A 70 3.80 -0.91 -7.86
C GLU A 70 2.83 -1.49 -8.92
N TRP A 71 1.59 -1.77 -8.53
CA TRP A 71 0.65 -2.52 -9.37
C TRP A 71 0.11 -1.64 -10.51
N GLU A 72 0.24 -2.11 -11.76
CA GLU A 72 -0.20 -1.36 -12.92
C GLU A 72 -1.74 -1.38 -13.03
N VAL A 73 -2.33 -0.20 -13.19
CA VAL A 73 -3.72 -0.01 -13.59
C VAL A 73 -3.75 0.86 -14.86
N ARG A 74 -4.76 0.62 -15.70
CA ARG A 74 -5.03 1.44 -16.88
C ARG A 74 -6.01 2.53 -16.51
N ASP A 75 -5.72 3.77 -16.88
CA ASP A 75 -6.73 4.82 -16.84
C ASP A 75 -7.60 4.83 -18.12
N LEU A 76 -8.71 5.58 -18.09
CA LEU A 76 -9.64 5.67 -19.21
C LEU A 76 -9.02 6.27 -20.49
N ASN A 77 -7.86 6.94 -20.38
CA ASN A 77 -7.13 7.52 -21.50
C ASN A 77 -5.98 6.61 -21.96
N ASN A 78 -5.99 5.34 -21.55
CA ASN A 78 -4.97 4.34 -21.86
C ASN A 78 -3.56 4.71 -21.35
N GLY A 79 -3.51 5.56 -20.32
CA GLY A 79 -2.32 5.83 -19.53
C GLY A 79 -2.04 4.70 -18.53
N TYR A 80 -0.77 4.55 -18.19
CA TYR A 80 -0.30 3.60 -17.18
C TYR A 80 -0.14 4.32 -15.84
N ARG A 81 -0.72 3.76 -14.79
CA ARG A 81 -0.56 4.24 -13.42
C ARG A 81 -0.17 3.08 -12.53
N TYR A 82 0.59 3.37 -11.49
CA TYR A 82 1.08 2.35 -10.56
C TYR A 82 0.56 2.70 -9.17
N LEU A 83 -0.05 1.70 -8.53
CA LEU A 83 -0.50 1.80 -7.14
C LEU A 83 0.65 1.38 -6.24
N ASP A 84 0.88 2.09 -5.13
CA ASP A 84 1.97 1.74 -4.21
C ASP A 84 1.86 0.27 -3.78
N LEU A 85 0.66 -0.16 -3.37
CA LEU A 85 0.33 -1.53 -3.03
C LEU A 85 -1.10 -1.88 -3.47
N ALA A 86 -1.25 -2.99 -4.21
CA ALA A 86 -2.54 -3.63 -4.47
C ALA A 86 -2.70 -4.86 -3.58
N TYR A 87 -3.81 -4.95 -2.85
CA TYR A 87 -4.18 -6.11 -2.04
C TYR A 87 -5.37 -6.82 -2.67
N MET A 88 -5.17 -8.04 -3.16
CA MET A 88 -6.18 -8.73 -3.98
C MET A 88 -6.48 -10.18 -3.54
N PRO A 89 -6.88 -10.43 -2.28
CA PRO A 89 -7.33 -11.74 -1.87
C PRO A 89 -8.66 -12.08 -2.55
N GLY A 90 -8.78 -13.29 -3.10
CA GLY A 90 -10.04 -13.76 -3.70
C GLY A 90 -10.59 -12.89 -4.84
N GLY A 91 -9.73 -12.08 -5.50
CA GLY A 91 -10.12 -11.21 -6.61
C GLY A 91 -10.72 -9.86 -6.21
N VAL A 92 -10.79 -9.54 -4.91
CA VAL A 92 -11.13 -8.18 -4.43
C VAL A 92 -10.03 -7.21 -4.87
N LYS A 93 -10.35 -5.93 -5.08
CA LYS A 93 -9.39 -4.90 -5.49
C LYS A 93 -9.18 -3.87 -4.38
N GLY A 94 -8.16 -4.06 -3.55
CA GLY A 94 -7.72 -3.07 -2.55
C GLY A 94 -6.52 -2.26 -3.04
N CYS A 95 -6.55 -0.94 -2.87
CA CYS A 95 -5.47 -0.02 -3.23
C CYS A 95 -5.01 0.72 -1.97
N ILE A 96 -3.76 0.55 -1.55
CA ILE A 96 -3.16 1.27 -0.43
C ILE A 96 -2.15 2.26 -0.98
N GLU A 97 -2.26 3.52 -0.56
CA GLU A 97 -1.54 4.64 -1.15
C GLU A 97 -0.89 5.51 -0.06
N ILE A 98 0.43 5.63 -0.07
CA ILE A 98 1.18 6.35 0.95
C ILE A 98 1.41 7.81 0.51
N GLN A 99 0.71 8.72 1.17
CA GLN A 99 0.67 10.14 0.83
C GLN A 99 1.66 10.94 1.67
N GLY A 100 2.75 11.43 1.06
CA GLY A 100 3.66 12.39 1.67
C GLY A 100 3.08 13.81 1.75
N PHE A 101 3.17 14.48 2.90
CA PHE A 101 2.57 15.82 3.13
C PHE A 101 3.05 16.91 2.16
N GLY A 102 4.36 16.98 1.88
CA GLY A 102 4.92 17.93 0.90
C GLY A 102 4.33 17.71 -0.50
N PRO A 103 4.64 16.59 -1.17
CA PRO A 103 4.26 16.37 -2.57
C PRO A 103 2.75 16.23 -2.82
N HIS A 104 1.96 15.82 -1.82
CA HIS A 104 0.53 15.50 -2.01
C HIS A 104 -0.43 16.47 -1.32
N ALA A 105 0.08 17.44 -0.54
CA ALA A 105 -0.77 18.45 0.10
C ALA A 105 -0.16 19.85 0.05
N ARG A 106 1.00 20.08 0.67
CA ARG A 106 1.57 21.42 0.84
C ARG A 106 2.03 22.04 -0.49
N ASP A 107 2.73 21.25 -1.29
CA ASP A 107 3.44 21.70 -2.49
C ASP A 107 2.79 21.15 -3.78
N ILE A 108 1.54 20.68 -3.69
CA ILE A 108 0.83 20.08 -4.83
C ILE A 108 0.39 21.16 -5.83
N SER A 109 0.63 20.93 -7.12
CA SER A 109 0.13 21.81 -8.17
C SER A 109 -1.35 21.54 -8.47
N VAL A 110 -2.06 22.52 -9.03
CA VAL A 110 -3.48 22.36 -9.45
C VAL A 110 -3.65 21.17 -10.40
N ALA A 111 -2.72 20.97 -11.34
CA ALA A 111 -2.77 19.84 -12.27
C ALA A 111 -2.63 18.50 -11.54
N ARG A 112 -1.69 18.38 -10.59
CA ARG A 112 -1.50 17.16 -9.79
C ARG A 112 -2.68 16.90 -8.86
N PHE A 113 -3.26 17.93 -8.27
CA PHE A 113 -4.46 17.81 -7.44
C PHE A 113 -5.65 17.27 -8.24
N LYS A 114 -5.90 17.84 -9.43
CA LYS A 114 -6.94 17.34 -10.36
C LYS A 114 -6.68 15.89 -10.76
N ASP A 115 -5.44 15.55 -11.08
CA ASP A 115 -5.05 14.18 -11.44
C ASP A 115 -5.28 13.19 -10.28
N LEU A 116 -4.95 13.58 -9.05
CA LEU A 116 -5.21 12.77 -7.85
C LEU A 116 -6.71 12.49 -7.67
N CYS A 117 -7.55 13.53 -7.74
CA CYS A 117 -9.01 13.38 -7.65
C CYS A 117 -9.57 12.48 -8.76
N TRP A 118 -9.10 12.68 -9.99
CA TRP A 118 -9.53 11.89 -11.15
C TRP A 118 -9.15 10.43 -10.98
N ARG A 119 -7.89 10.16 -10.61
CA ARG A 119 -7.37 8.81 -10.37
C ARG A 119 -8.18 8.06 -9.33
N HIS A 120 -8.47 8.69 -8.18
CA HIS A 120 -9.27 8.05 -7.14
C HIS A 120 -10.70 7.76 -7.62
N SER A 121 -11.29 8.68 -8.40
CA SER A 121 -12.62 8.48 -8.97
C SER A 121 -12.64 7.30 -9.94
N LEU A 122 -11.65 7.19 -10.83
CA LEU A 122 -11.55 6.09 -11.78
C LEU A 122 -11.33 4.74 -11.10
N LEU A 123 -10.48 4.69 -10.09
CA LEU A 123 -10.24 3.49 -9.31
C LEU A 123 -11.52 3.03 -8.61
N ALA A 124 -12.26 3.96 -7.99
CA ALA A 124 -13.55 3.64 -7.36
C ALA A 124 -14.57 3.08 -8.37
N LEU A 125 -14.64 3.67 -9.58
CA LEU A 125 -15.51 3.18 -10.66
C LEU A 125 -15.08 1.79 -11.19
N ASP A 126 -13.79 1.45 -11.14
CA ASP A 126 -13.26 0.11 -11.45
C ASP A 126 -13.29 -0.85 -10.24
N ASN A 127 -14.13 -0.55 -9.23
CA ASN A 127 -14.36 -1.34 -8.02
C ASN A 127 -13.12 -1.50 -7.12
N TRP A 128 -12.19 -0.55 -7.15
CA TRP A 128 -11.11 -0.50 -6.17
C TRP A 128 -11.60 0.15 -4.86
N THR A 129 -11.32 -0.52 -3.75
CA THR A 129 -11.39 0.08 -2.42
C THR A 129 -10.06 0.79 -2.13
N ILE A 130 -10.08 2.11 -2.02
CA ILE A 130 -8.87 2.93 -1.89
C ILE A 130 -8.66 3.31 -0.43
N LEU A 131 -7.47 3.07 0.09
CA LEU A 131 -7.01 3.41 1.42
C LEU A 131 -5.81 4.36 1.32
N PRO A 132 -6.04 5.68 1.23
CA PRO A 132 -4.97 6.66 1.33
C PRO A 132 -4.48 6.76 2.78
N ILE A 133 -3.17 6.67 2.98
CA ILE A 133 -2.52 6.73 4.30
C ILE A 133 -1.50 7.87 4.26
N ALA A 134 -1.66 8.86 5.13
CA ALA A 134 -0.64 9.89 5.27
C ALA A 134 0.64 9.27 5.84
N TYR A 135 1.79 9.55 5.21
CA TYR A 135 3.09 9.04 5.68
C TYR A 135 3.36 9.41 7.14
N LEU A 136 2.98 10.63 7.55
CA LEU A 136 3.16 11.09 8.92
C LEU A 136 2.36 10.24 9.92
N SER A 137 1.16 9.74 9.56
CA SER A 137 0.38 8.86 10.43
C SER A 137 1.07 7.51 10.66
N ILE A 138 1.91 7.03 9.75
CA ILE A 138 2.71 5.81 9.95
C ILE A 138 3.74 6.03 11.06
N ILE A 139 4.33 7.23 11.11
CA ILE A 139 5.41 7.57 12.03
C ILE A 139 4.86 7.99 13.40
N ASP A 140 3.87 8.88 13.38
CA ASP A 140 3.38 9.56 14.59
C ASP A 140 2.27 8.75 15.27
N GLU A 141 1.47 8.00 14.50
CA GLU A 141 0.26 7.33 14.98
C GLU A 141 0.11 5.87 14.48
N PRO A 142 1.17 5.03 14.53
CA PRO A 142 1.15 3.70 13.90
C PRO A 142 0.00 2.80 14.37
N LYS A 143 -0.43 2.91 15.62
CA LYS A 143 -1.57 2.14 16.16
C LYS A 143 -2.89 2.43 15.45
N ASN A 144 -3.13 3.70 15.09
CA ASN A 144 -4.34 4.09 14.37
C ASN A 144 -4.35 3.44 12.98
N VAL A 145 -3.21 3.52 12.29
CA VAL A 145 -3.04 2.93 10.95
C VAL A 145 -3.15 1.40 10.99
N SER A 146 -2.60 0.73 12.01
CA SER A 146 -2.73 -0.71 12.21
C SER A 146 -4.18 -1.17 12.35
N ASN A 147 -5.01 -0.44 13.09
CA ASN A 147 -6.43 -0.78 13.27
C ASN A 147 -7.22 -0.65 11.95
N LEU A 148 -6.89 0.34 11.14
CA LEU A 148 -7.46 0.56 9.80
C LEU A 148 -7.03 -0.53 8.80
N SER A 149 -5.77 -0.97 8.88
CA SER A 149 -5.14 -1.86 7.89
C SER A 149 -5.34 -3.34 8.20
N CYS A 150 -5.96 -3.68 9.33
CA CYS A 150 -6.21 -5.06 9.72
C CYS A 150 -7.28 -5.66 8.79
N PRO A 151 -7.01 -6.78 8.08
CA PRO A 151 -7.96 -7.39 7.15
C PRO A 151 -9.29 -7.79 7.79
N SER A 152 -9.31 -8.05 9.11
CA SER A 152 -10.54 -8.34 9.87
C SER A 152 -11.43 -7.12 10.13
N SER A 153 -10.92 -5.90 9.92
CA SER A 153 -11.66 -4.64 10.10
C SER A 153 -12.51 -4.27 8.86
N VAL A 154 -12.26 -4.90 7.71
CA VAL A 154 -12.99 -4.60 6.47
C VAL A 154 -14.28 -5.42 6.44
N ASN A 155 -15.35 -4.83 6.97
CA ASN A 155 -16.70 -5.37 6.84
C ASN A 155 -17.10 -5.40 5.36
N LEU A 156 -17.66 -6.52 4.90
CA LEU A 156 -18.16 -6.78 3.52
C LEU A 156 -19.28 -5.81 3.06
N SER A 157 -19.65 -4.80 3.84
CA SER A 157 -20.81 -3.94 3.59
C SER A 157 -20.53 -2.62 2.86
N GLN A 158 -19.27 -2.29 2.53
CA GLN A 158 -18.99 -1.03 1.80
C GLN A 158 -19.38 -1.04 0.31
N GLN A 159 -19.84 -2.16 -0.25
CA GLN A 159 -20.32 -2.23 -1.64
C GLN A 159 -21.67 -1.52 -1.90
N THR A 160 -22.38 -1.06 -0.87
CA THR A 160 -23.76 -0.55 -1.05
C THR A 160 -23.85 0.94 -1.42
N LEU A 161 -22.78 1.73 -1.22
CA LEU A 161 -22.84 3.19 -1.39
C LEU A 161 -22.52 3.70 -2.81
N LEU A 162 -21.86 2.91 -3.66
CA LEU A 162 -21.54 3.34 -5.04
C LEU A 162 -22.66 3.09 -6.05
N HIS A 163 -23.70 2.33 -5.68
CA HIS A 163 -24.88 2.10 -6.55
C HIS A 163 -25.93 3.23 -6.47
N GLN A 164 -25.66 4.31 -5.72
CA GLN A 164 -26.60 5.43 -5.49
C GLN A 164 -26.10 6.79 -6.01
N ILE A 165 -24.97 6.83 -6.73
CA ILE A 165 -24.43 8.02 -7.39
C ILE A 165 -24.44 7.78 -8.90
#